data_AF-A0A970XDT9-F1
#
_entry.id   AF-A0A970XDT9-F1
#
_cell.length_a   1.000
_cell.length_b   1.000
_cell.length_c   1.000
_cell.angle_alpha   90.00
_cell.angle_beta   90.00
_cell.angle_gamma   90.00
#
_symmetry.space_group_name_H-M   'P 1'
#
loop_
_entity.id
_entity.type
_entity.pdbx_description
1 polymer ?
#
loop_
_entity_poly.entity_id
_entity_poly.type
_entity_poly.pdbx_seq_one_letter_code
_entity_poly.pdbx_strand_id
1 'polypeptide(L)'
;MPYDTYRRSLSRALAALLPEGAEISDSVLLKAFATFSMIKARSPSDMAADYQKIVSGAGLDAVTDYVALRGLSADGRLFAEAHELFTGLSHDRFLRFAVPDFACNPVAAIYIIERYTPGTRDTVFHILAVKHVADIAQNGPAPRKRELKAQLWSIYTSEFPSNGTTLKRDDFLELYQAINYYPLSVQESSINNTAMKAVTAWKNIGEPVERQLEYAALFYLENQQPGELEQRYLAAGEDGGSEKRRAVFTDALKILGRVYPVDFLCAAVFNEKYNDIALENGLVYTQFTSGLFPESEGCRVLIYSPTPFFIRKWLLDPALRTVDTTFLVEDTSSRDLLRYNYQSKEYGTGVNNNVTFEVKDKWEKRIREEGRLDCSLILYFATHSPAGQQDESIRLWKRYADKELAFCLLAGTGELEDASSPLSRELYDTRIKIDAICLLPQGINRSTIPRRKLLIRCTMEPRDAVSGGTAADGDYITEL
;
A
#
# COMPACT_ATOMS: atom_id res chain seq x y z
N MET A 1 -3.47 -14.36 7.14
CA MET A 1 -4.15 -13.04 7.10
C MET A 1 -5.59 -13.21 7.59
N PRO A 2 -6.06 -12.46 8.59
CA PRO A 2 -7.50 -12.22 8.75
C PRO A 2 -8.09 -11.44 7.55
N TYR A 3 -7.28 -11.03 6.57
CA TYR A 3 -7.56 -10.10 5.47
C TYR A 3 -8.20 -10.74 4.24
N ASP A 4 -9.26 -11.43 4.50
CA ASP A 4 -10.09 -11.99 3.45
C ASP A 4 -11.53 -11.99 3.99
N THR A 5 -11.83 -11.36 5.13
CA THR A 5 -13.15 -11.42 5.75
C THR A 5 -14.19 -10.75 4.89
N TYR A 6 -13.95 -9.54 4.36
CA TYR A 6 -14.95 -8.88 3.52
C TYR A 6 -15.12 -9.56 2.15
N ARG A 7 -14.02 -9.84 1.44
CA ARG A 7 -14.07 -10.59 0.18
C ARG A 7 -14.65 -11.99 0.39
N ARG A 8 -14.24 -12.75 1.42
CA ARG A 8 -14.85 -14.05 1.77
C ARG A 8 -16.31 -13.90 2.17
N SER A 9 -16.70 -12.85 2.88
CA SER A 9 -18.11 -12.61 3.24
C SER A 9 -18.94 -12.37 1.98
N LEU A 10 -18.45 -11.55 1.05
CA LEU A 10 -19.08 -11.38 -0.27
C LEU A 10 -19.13 -12.70 -1.03
N SER A 11 -18.02 -13.45 -1.10
CA SER A 11 -17.96 -14.74 -1.78
C SER A 11 -18.88 -15.78 -1.12
N ARG A 12 -18.97 -15.84 0.21
CA ARG A 12 -19.86 -16.76 0.94
C ARG A 12 -21.33 -16.39 0.73
N ALA A 13 -21.67 -15.11 0.86
CA ALA A 13 -23.01 -14.62 0.61
C ALA A 13 -23.44 -14.91 -0.84
N LEU A 14 -22.54 -14.71 -1.80
CA LEU A 14 -22.81 -15.01 -3.20
C LEU A 14 -22.89 -16.50 -3.49
N ALA A 15 -22.01 -17.32 -2.89
CA ALA A 15 -22.02 -18.77 -3.02
C ALA A 15 -23.33 -19.39 -2.50
N ALA A 16 -23.87 -18.83 -1.41
CA ALA A 16 -25.15 -19.27 -0.86
C ALA A 16 -26.34 -19.02 -1.79
N LEU A 17 -26.19 -18.09 -2.74
CA LEU A 17 -27.22 -17.80 -3.73
C LEU A 17 -27.00 -18.54 -5.05
N LEU A 18 -25.76 -18.85 -5.42
CA LEU A 18 -25.44 -19.51 -6.68
C LEU A 18 -25.63 -21.03 -6.62
N PRO A 19 -25.78 -21.71 -7.78
CA PRO A 19 -25.75 -23.16 -7.83
C PRO A 19 -24.49 -23.75 -7.18
N GLU A 20 -24.63 -24.92 -6.56
CA GLU A 20 -23.51 -25.61 -5.92
C GLU A 20 -22.34 -25.82 -6.90
N GLY A 21 -21.12 -25.48 -6.47
CA GLY A 21 -19.91 -25.56 -7.30
C GLY A 21 -19.65 -24.36 -8.20
N ALA A 22 -20.46 -23.29 -8.15
CA ALA A 22 -20.19 -22.06 -8.89
C ALA A 22 -18.87 -21.40 -8.48
N GLU A 23 -18.02 -21.11 -9.46
CA GLU A 23 -16.74 -20.43 -9.24
C GLU A 23 -16.95 -18.92 -9.04
N ILE A 24 -16.44 -18.39 -7.93
CA ILE A 24 -16.54 -16.96 -7.60
C ILE A 24 -15.20 -16.30 -7.88
N SER A 25 -15.05 -15.83 -9.11
CA SER A 25 -13.93 -14.96 -9.49
C SER A 25 -14.21 -13.50 -9.14
N ASP A 26 -13.17 -12.67 -9.13
CA ASP A 26 -13.30 -11.23 -8.91
C ASP A 26 -14.17 -10.55 -9.99
N SER A 27 -14.15 -11.06 -11.23
CA SER A 27 -15.06 -10.59 -12.28
C SER A 27 -16.53 -10.88 -11.96
N VAL A 28 -16.81 -12.01 -11.31
CA VAL A 28 -18.16 -12.40 -10.85
C VAL A 28 -18.60 -11.51 -9.70
N LEU A 29 -17.70 -11.21 -8.74
CA LEU A 29 -17.98 -10.28 -7.65
C LEU A 29 -18.29 -8.86 -8.17
N LEU A 30 -17.53 -8.38 -9.16
CA LEU A 30 -17.76 -7.06 -9.74
C LEU A 30 -19.09 -6.99 -10.53
N LYS A 31 -19.46 -8.06 -11.24
CA LYS A 31 -20.78 -8.18 -11.88
C LYS A 31 -21.90 -8.21 -10.85
N ALA A 32 -21.74 -9.00 -9.79
CA ALA A 32 -22.70 -9.08 -8.69
C ALA A 32 -22.92 -7.69 -8.06
N PHE A 33 -21.86 -6.93 -7.82
CA PHE A 33 -21.93 -5.55 -7.34
C PHE A 33 -22.76 -4.64 -8.24
N ALA A 34 -22.54 -4.68 -9.56
CA ALA A 34 -23.36 -3.94 -10.52
C ALA A 34 -24.82 -4.35 -10.48
N THR A 35 -25.10 -5.66 -10.48
CA THR A 35 -26.44 -6.21 -10.43
C THR A 35 -27.19 -5.80 -9.17
N PHE A 36 -26.61 -5.99 -7.98
CA PHE A 36 -27.24 -5.63 -6.71
C PHE A 36 -27.48 -4.13 -6.61
N SER A 37 -26.53 -3.30 -7.10
CA SER A 37 -26.69 -1.83 -7.09
C SER A 37 -27.82 -1.32 -7.99
N MET A 38 -28.31 -2.13 -8.93
CA MET A 38 -29.46 -1.79 -9.78
C MET A 38 -30.81 -2.07 -9.11
N ILE A 39 -30.85 -2.84 -8.02
CA ILE A 39 -32.07 -3.23 -7.32
C ILE A 39 -32.54 -2.06 -6.46
N LYS A 40 -33.81 -1.68 -6.61
CA LYS A 40 -34.41 -0.51 -5.91
C LYS A 40 -35.41 -0.91 -4.83
N ALA A 41 -35.90 -2.13 -4.85
CA ALA A 41 -36.80 -2.69 -3.86
C ALA A 41 -36.18 -2.70 -2.44
N ARG A 42 -37.04 -2.49 -1.43
CA ARG A 42 -36.65 -2.45 -0.01
C ARG A 42 -37.09 -3.68 0.79
N SER A 43 -37.93 -4.55 0.21
CA SER A 43 -38.38 -5.78 0.86
C SER A 43 -37.69 -7.00 0.23
N PRO A 44 -37.36 -8.04 1.01
CA PRO A 44 -36.74 -9.27 0.51
C PRO A 44 -37.47 -9.92 -0.67
N SER A 45 -38.81 -9.94 -0.63
CA SER A 45 -39.64 -10.52 -1.70
C SER A 45 -39.66 -9.69 -2.98
N ASP A 46 -39.61 -8.35 -2.84
CA ASP A 46 -39.61 -7.45 -3.99
C ASP A 46 -38.24 -7.36 -4.66
N MET A 47 -37.15 -7.53 -3.89
CA MET A 47 -35.78 -7.55 -4.41
C MET A 47 -35.54 -8.71 -5.39
N ALA A 48 -36.03 -9.91 -5.07
CA ALA A 48 -35.95 -11.06 -5.97
C ALA A 48 -36.76 -10.83 -7.26
N ALA A 49 -37.92 -10.18 -7.17
CA ALA A 49 -38.75 -9.84 -8.33
C ALA A 49 -38.12 -8.75 -9.22
N ASP A 50 -37.53 -7.71 -8.62
CA ASP A 50 -36.79 -6.68 -9.34
C ASP A 50 -35.56 -7.27 -10.05
N TYR A 51 -34.86 -8.20 -9.40
CA TYR A 51 -33.77 -8.94 -10.02
C TYR A 51 -34.24 -9.71 -11.26
N GLN A 52 -35.33 -10.47 -11.18
CA GLN A 52 -35.85 -11.21 -12.34
C GLN A 52 -36.22 -10.28 -13.50
N LYS A 53 -36.75 -9.07 -13.22
CA LYS A 53 -37.00 -8.06 -14.26
C LYS A 53 -35.70 -7.57 -14.90
N ILE A 54 -34.68 -7.28 -14.08
CA ILE A 54 -33.35 -6.87 -14.53
C ILE A 54 -32.70 -7.93 -15.42
N VAL A 55 -32.78 -9.21 -15.04
CA VAL A 55 -32.29 -10.35 -15.83
C VAL A 55 -33.07 -10.52 -17.13
N SER A 56 -34.40 -10.49 -17.07
CA SER A 56 -35.26 -10.71 -18.25
C SER A 56 -35.20 -9.58 -19.29
N GLY A 57 -34.86 -8.35 -18.85
CA GLY A 57 -34.67 -7.20 -19.73
C GLY A 57 -33.28 -7.09 -20.35
N ALA A 58 -32.31 -7.88 -19.90
CA ALA A 58 -30.99 -7.99 -20.52
C ALA A 58 -31.07 -8.98 -21.71
N GLY A 59 -31.12 -8.46 -22.94
CA GLY A 59 -31.15 -9.26 -24.17
C GLY A 59 -29.94 -10.20 -24.32
N LEU A 60 -30.00 -11.12 -25.28
CA LEU A 60 -29.06 -12.24 -25.46
C LEU A 60 -27.79 -11.90 -26.27
N ASP A 61 -27.41 -10.63 -26.37
CA ASP A 61 -26.19 -10.23 -27.09
C ASP A 61 -24.95 -10.43 -26.22
N ALA A 62 -23.82 -10.77 -26.84
CA ALA A 62 -22.57 -11.22 -26.20
C ALA A 62 -21.92 -10.24 -25.21
N VAL A 63 -22.52 -9.05 -25.04
CA VAL A 63 -22.10 -7.96 -24.14
C VAL A 63 -23.22 -7.65 -23.13
N THR A 64 -24.21 -8.54 -22.94
CA THR A 64 -25.36 -8.34 -22.02
C THR A 64 -25.42 -9.36 -20.88
N ASP A 65 -24.49 -10.32 -20.82
CA ASP A 65 -24.32 -11.25 -19.68
C ASP A 65 -23.82 -10.56 -18.38
N TYR A 66 -23.62 -9.24 -18.39
CA TYR A 66 -23.14 -8.48 -17.22
C TYR A 66 -24.16 -8.30 -16.10
N VAL A 67 -25.44 -8.56 -16.38
CA VAL A 67 -26.54 -8.15 -15.50
C VAL A 67 -27.13 -9.31 -14.70
N ALA A 68 -26.92 -10.55 -15.12
CA ALA A 68 -27.62 -11.71 -14.59
C ALA A 68 -26.65 -12.80 -14.09
N LEU A 69 -26.55 -12.94 -12.77
CA LEU A 69 -26.12 -14.19 -12.16
C LEU A 69 -27.25 -15.22 -12.32
N ARG A 70 -27.27 -15.94 -13.43
CA ARG A 70 -28.31 -16.95 -13.66
C ARG A 70 -28.27 -17.99 -12.54
N GLY A 71 -29.46 -18.35 -12.04
CA GLY A 71 -29.59 -19.37 -11.00
C GLY A 71 -29.44 -18.88 -9.56
N LEU A 72 -29.55 -17.57 -9.28
CA LEU A 72 -29.65 -17.09 -7.90
C LEU A 72 -30.88 -17.70 -7.21
N SER A 73 -30.70 -18.18 -5.97
CA SER A 73 -31.75 -18.67 -5.09
C SER A 73 -32.88 -17.65 -4.91
N ALA A 74 -34.12 -18.14 -4.80
CA ALA A 74 -35.28 -17.33 -4.47
C ALA A 74 -35.44 -17.07 -2.95
N ASP A 75 -34.49 -17.51 -2.13
CA ASP A 75 -34.49 -17.22 -0.69
C ASP A 75 -34.26 -15.72 -0.47
N GLY A 76 -35.35 -15.00 -0.18
CA GLY A 76 -35.32 -13.56 0.03
C GLY A 76 -34.42 -13.13 1.19
N ARG A 77 -34.21 -13.97 2.21
CA ARG A 77 -33.34 -13.61 3.35
C ARG A 77 -31.88 -13.60 2.92
N LEU A 78 -31.39 -14.70 2.33
CA LEU A 78 -30.03 -14.78 1.81
C LEU A 78 -29.77 -13.69 0.76
N PHE A 79 -30.78 -13.39 -0.05
CA PHE A 79 -30.71 -12.34 -1.05
C PHE A 79 -30.56 -10.94 -0.43
N ALA A 80 -31.33 -10.64 0.62
CA ALA A 80 -31.24 -9.37 1.34
C ALA A 80 -29.89 -9.20 2.04
N GLU A 81 -29.39 -10.26 2.70
CA GLU A 81 -28.06 -10.27 3.33
C GLU A 81 -26.95 -10.00 2.30
N ALA A 82 -27.00 -10.65 1.13
CA ALA A 82 -26.06 -10.39 0.05
C ALA A 82 -26.19 -8.95 -0.49
N HIS A 83 -27.41 -8.47 -0.74
CA HIS A 83 -27.65 -7.11 -1.24
C HIS A 83 -27.05 -6.06 -0.30
N GLU A 84 -27.26 -6.18 1.02
CA GLU A 84 -26.67 -5.28 2.02
C GLU A 84 -25.14 -5.28 1.96
N LEU A 85 -24.52 -6.47 1.89
CA LEU A 85 -23.07 -6.58 1.76
C LEU A 85 -22.56 -5.94 0.45
N PHE A 86 -23.14 -6.26 -0.70
CA PHE A 86 -22.66 -5.74 -1.98
C PHE A 86 -22.87 -4.23 -2.11
N THR A 87 -23.97 -3.67 -1.58
CA THR A 87 -24.29 -2.23 -1.71
C THR A 87 -23.77 -1.36 -0.56
N GLY A 88 -23.15 -1.97 0.45
CA GLY A 88 -22.63 -1.28 1.64
C GLY A 88 -21.38 -0.42 1.40
N LEU A 89 -20.75 -0.52 0.23
CA LEU A 89 -19.56 0.26 -0.13
C LEU A 89 -19.78 1.12 -1.38
N SER A 90 -19.10 2.27 -1.44
CA SER A 90 -18.94 3.03 -2.68
C SER A 90 -18.09 2.27 -3.70
N HIS A 91 -18.20 2.62 -4.98
CA HIS A 91 -17.50 1.94 -6.08
C HIS A 91 -15.99 1.85 -5.88
N ASP A 92 -15.35 2.95 -5.49
CA ASP A 92 -13.91 3.02 -5.25
C ASP A 92 -13.47 2.10 -4.11
N ARG A 93 -14.29 2.02 -3.04
CA ARG A 93 -14.04 1.13 -1.90
C ARG A 93 -14.29 -0.33 -2.25
N PHE A 94 -15.32 -0.64 -3.04
CA PHE A 94 -15.55 -2.00 -3.52
C PHE A 94 -14.38 -2.48 -4.38
N LEU A 95 -13.91 -1.66 -5.33
CA LEU A 95 -12.73 -1.96 -6.13
C LEU A 95 -11.48 -2.14 -5.27
N ARG A 96 -11.29 -1.31 -4.25
CA ARG A 96 -10.12 -1.38 -3.37
C ARG A 96 -10.11 -2.61 -2.45
N PHE A 97 -11.26 -2.97 -1.88
CA PHE A 97 -11.32 -3.96 -0.78
C PHE A 97 -11.92 -5.31 -1.17
N ALA A 98 -12.75 -5.37 -2.21
CA ALA A 98 -13.36 -6.63 -2.66
C ALA A 98 -12.61 -7.23 -3.86
N VAL A 99 -12.15 -6.40 -4.79
CA VAL A 99 -11.52 -6.84 -6.05
C VAL A 99 -10.27 -5.99 -6.39
N PRO A 100 -9.26 -5.93 -5.49
CA PRO A 100 -8.12 -5.01 -5.60
C PRO A 100 -7.30 -5.14 -6.88
N ASP A 101 -7.33 -6.31 -7.54
CA ASP A 101 -6.58 -6.55 -8.77
C ASP A 101 -7.25 -5.91 -10.02
N PHE A 102 -8.48 -5.41 -9.89
CA PHE A 102 -9.23 -4.80 -10.99
C PHE A 102 -8.87 -3.35 -11.26
N ALA A 103 -8.38 -2.59 -10.29
CA ALA A 103 -7.95 -1.22 -10.50
C ALA A 103 -6.79 -0.85 -9.58
N CYS A 104 -5.65 -0.50 -10.18
CA CYS A 104 -4.48 -0.05 -9.44
C CYS A 104 -4.72 1.31 -8.74
N ASN A 105 -5.53 2.18 -9.34
CA ASN A 105 -6.02 3.43 -8.76
C ASN A 105 -7.56 3.52 -8.90
N PRO A 106 -8.32 2.94 -7.95
CA PRO A 106 -9.78 2.92 -7.98
C PRO A 106 -10.40 4.31 -8.08
N VAL A 107 -9.90 5.28 -7.30
CA VAL A 107 -10.44 6.65 -7.26
C VAL A 107 -10.34 7.32 -8.63
N ALA A 108 -9.17 7.24 -9.27
CA ALA A 108 -8.99 7.80 -10.62
C ALA A 108 -9.85 7.08 -11.65
N ALA A 109 -9.95 5.75 -11.59
CA ALA A 109 -10.77 4.97 -12.51
C ALA A 109 -12.25 5.38 -12.44
N ILE A 110 -12.80 5.47 -11.23
CA ILE A 110 -14.19 5.93 -11.01
C ILE A 110 -14.37 7.36 -11.51
N TYR A 111 -13.48 8.28 -11.15
CA TYR A 111 -13.57 9.67 -11.58
C TYR A 111 -13.58 9.82 -13.11
N ILE A 112 -12.77 9.06 -13.84
CA ILE A 112 -12.72 9.12 -15.30
C ILE A 112 -14.02 8.63 -15.92
N ILE A 113 -14.57 7.53 -15.40
CA ILE A 113 -15.83 6.94 -15.89
C ILE A 113 -17.01 7.88 -15.61
N GLU A 114 -17.10 8.44 -14.40
CA GLU A 114 -18.20 9.33 -14.00
C GLU A 114 -18.29 10.61 -14.84
N ARG A 115 -17.21 11.01 -15.54
CA ARG A 115 -17.26 12.10 -16.54
C ARG A 115 -18.18 11.79 -17.73
N TYR A 116 -18.45 10.51 -17.99
CA TYR A 116 -19.14 10.03 -19.19
C TYR A 116 -20.46 9.33 -18.89
N THR A 117 -20.47 8.42 -17.92
CA THR A 117 -21.61 7.58 -17.61
C THR A 117 -21.85 7.54 -16.11
N PRO A 118 -22.91 8.20 -15.60
CA PRO A 118 -23.28 8.07 -14.20
C PRO A 118 -24.00 6.73 -13.99
N GLY A 119 -23.30 5.74 -13.42
CA GLY A 119 -23.94 4.48 -13.02
C GLY A 119 -22.96 3.32 -12.77
N THR A 120 -23.31 2.47 -11.79
CA THR A 120 -22.52 1.29 -11.41
C THR A 120 -22.31 0.32 -12.58
N ARG A 121 -23.35 0.13 -13.40
CA ARG A 121 -23.31 -0.78 -14.54
C ARG A 121 -22.25 -0.37 -15.56
N ASP A 122 -22.28 0.89 -16.01
CA ASP A 122 -21.36 1.38 -17.03
C ASP A 122 -19.93 1.44 -16.48
N THR A 123 -19.79 1.73 -15.19
CA THR A 123 -18.52 1.67 -14.47
C THR A 123 -17.89 0.28 -14.53
N VAL A 124 -18.64 -0.75 -14.14
CA VAL A 124 -18.16 -2.13 -14.17
C VAL A 124 -17.85 -2.58 -15.59
N PHE A 125 -18.67 -2.18 -16.57
CA PHE A 125 -18.43 -2.45 -17.98
C PHE A 125 -17.07 -1.90 -18.44
N HIS A 126 -16.79 -0.62 -18.20
CA HIS A 126 -15.55 0.01 -18.65
C HIS A 126 -14.31 -0.61 -18.00
N ILE A 127 -14.41 -0.99 -16.73
CA ILE A 127 -13.31 -1.66 -16.03
C ILE A 127 -13.01 -3.02 -16.65
N LEU A 128 -14.05 -3.83 -16.89
CA LEU A 128 -13.91 -5.14 -17.53
C LEU A 128 -13.40 -5.03 -18.98
N ALA A 129 -13.91 -4.05 -19.74
CA ALA A 129 -13.47 -3.80 -21.10
C ALA A 129 -11.98 -3.45 -21.17
N VAL A 130 -11.50 -2.61 -20.25
CA VAL A 130 -10.07 -2.26 -20.18
C VAL A 130 -9.20 -3.47 -19.80
N LYS A 131 -9.65 -4.32 -18.88
CA LYS A 131 -8.93 -5.56 -18.53
C LYS A 131 -8.87 -6.54 -19.71
N HIS A 132 -9.97 -6.69 -20.46
CA HIS A 132 -10.02 -7.48 -21.68
C HIS A 132 -9.03 -6.96 -22.75
N VAL A 133 -8.99 -5.65 -22.97
CA VAL A 133 -8.02 -5.04 -23.89
C VAL A 133 -6.58 -5.28 -23.41
N ALA A 134 -6.32 -5.20 -22.11
CA ALA A 134 -5.00 -5.46 -21.55
C ALA A 134 -4.57 -6.92 -21.77
N ASP A 135 -5.47 -7.88 -21.60
CA ASP A 135 -5.22 -9.30 -21.83
C ASP A 135 -4.90 -9.58 -23.31
N ILE A 136 -5.72 -9.08 -24.24
CA ILE A 136 -5.44 -9.19 -25.69
C ILE A 136 -4.07 -8.59 -26.02
N ALA A 137 -3.75 -7.42 -25.46
CA ALA A 137 -2.49 -6.74 -25.72
C ALA A 137 -1.27 -7.51 -25.17
N GLN A 138 -1.41 -8.19 -24.02
CA GLN A 138 -0.36 -9.01 -23.42
C GLN A 138 -0.12 -10.31 -24.20
N ASN A 139 -1.18 -10.90 -24.74
CA ASN A 139 -1.12 -12.13 -25.53
C ASN A 139 -0.79 -11.87 -27.02
N GLY A 140 -0.81 -10.61 -27.44
CA GLY A 140 -0.47 -10.18 -28.79
C GLY A 140 1.04 -9.94 -29.03
N PRO A 141 1.43 -9.66 -30.28
CA PRO A 141 2.82 -9.30 -30.59
C PRO A 141 3.23 -8.02 -29.85
N ALA A 142 4.42 -8.06 -29.23
CA ALA A 142 4.95 -6.95 -28.44
C ALA A 142 5.13 -5.68 -29.31
N PRO A 143 4.39 -4.59 -29.03
CA PRO A 143 4.51 -3.37 -29.81
C PRO A 143 5.80 -2.62 -29.51
N ARG A 144 6.23 -1.80 -30.48
CA ARG A 144 7.19 -0.73 -30.18
C ARG A 144 6.53 0.25 -29.21
N LYS A 145 7.29 0.77 -28.22
CA LYS A 145 6.77 1.67 -27.17
C LYS A 145 5.98 2.89 -27.71
N ARG A 146 6.34 3.41 -28.89
CA ARG A 146 5.64 4.53 -29.55
C ARG A 146 4.27 4.16 -30.11
N GLU A 147 4.01 2.88 -30.35
CA GLU A 147 2.79 2.36 -30.98
C GLU A 147 1.80 1.77 -29.96
N LEU A 148 2.23 1.47 -28.73
CA LEU A 148 1.40 0.84 -27.71
C LEU A 148 0.06 1.57 -27.48
N LYS A 149 0.07 2.90 -27.34
CA LYS A 149 -1.16 3.68 -27.15
C LYS A 149 -2.12 3.61 -28.34
N ALA A 150 -1.57 3.51 -29.56
CA ALA A 150 -2.38 3.39 -30.77
C ALA A 150 -2.96 1.97 -30.90
N GLN A 151 -2.16 0.95 -30.58
CA GLN A 151 -2.61 -0.45 -30.56
C GLN A 151 -3.70 -0.69 -29.51
N LEU A 152 -3.51 -0.24 -28.26
CA LEU A 152 -4.50 -0.39 -27.19
C LEU A 152 -5.84 0.26 -27.59
N TRP A 153 -5.79 1.46 -28.16
CA TRP A 153 -6.98 2.13 -28.66
C TRP A 153 -7.64 1.36 -29.81
N SER A 154 -6.85 0.85 -30.76
CA SER A 154 -7.36 0.05 -31.87
C SER A 154 -8.10 -1.20 -31.39
N ILE A 155 -7.51 -1.94 -30.44
CA ILE A 155 -8.12 -3.13 -29.83
C ILE A 155 -9.44 -2.74 -29.15
N TYR A 156 -9.44 -1.67 -28.35
CA TYR A 156 -10.64 -1.20 -27.68
C TYR A 156 -11.77 -0.89 -28.67
N THR A 157 -11.48 -0.15 -29.75
CA THR A 157 -12.51 0.21 -30.74
C THR A 157 -12.97 -0.95 -31.62
N SER A 158 -12.16 -2.01 -31.79
CA SER A 158 -12.58 -3.20 -32.53
C SER A 158 -13.47 -4.11 -31.70
N GLU A 159 -13.14 -4.30 -30.42
CA GLU A 159 -13.90 -5.14 -29.49
C GLU A 159 -15.20 -4.46 -29.03
N PHE A 160 -15.18 -3.13 -28.90
CA PHE A 160 -16.30 -2.33 -28.39
C PHE A 160 -16.70 -1.23 -29.39
N PRO A 161 -17.28 -1.61 -30.55
CA PRO A 161 -17.70 -0.66 -31.58
C PRO A 161 -18.78 0.30 -31.06
N SER A 162 -18.78 1.53 -31.60
CA SER A 162 -19.56 2.66 -31.09
C SER A 162 -21.06 2.39 -31.00
N ASN A 163 -21.58 2.26 -29.78
CA ASN A 163 -23.00 2.06 -29.46
C ASN A 163 -23.54 3.10 -28.46
N GLY A 164 -22.82 4.22 -28.26
CA GLY A 164 -23.21 5.32 -27.38
C GLY A 164 -22.57 5.31 -25.99
N THR A 165 -21.90 4.21 -25.60
CA THR A 165 -21.16 4.12 -24.32
C THR A 165 -19.64 4.12 -24.48
N THR A 166 -19.11 4.17 -25.70
CA THR A 166 -17.65 4.12 -25.96
C THR A 166 -16.91 5.36 -25.44
N LEU A 167 -15.81 5.16 -24.72
CA LEU A 167 -14.95 6.24 -24.23
C LEU A 167 -14.22 6.94 -25.37
N LYS A 168 -13.89 8.22 -25.19
CA LYS A 168 -12.93 8.91 -26.07
C LYS A 168 -11.52 8.34 -25.86
N ARG A 169 -10.67 8.51 -26.87
CA ARG A 169 -9.30 7.97 -26.87
C ARG A 169 -8.48 8.35 -25.65
N ASP A 170 -8.45 9.64 -25.30
CA ASP A 170 -7.61 10.11 -24.20
C ASP A 170 -8.12 9.60 -22.84
N ASP A 171 -9.43 9.56 -22.63
CA ASP A 171 -10.04 9.02 -21.42
C ASP A 171 -9.89 7.50 -21.32
N PHE A 172 -10.02 6.77 -22.43
CA PHE A 172 -9.68 5.34 -22.46
C PHE A 172 -8.22 5.12 -22.05
N LEU A 173 -7.29 5.92 -22.55
CA LEU A 173 -5.87 5.80 -22.20
C LEU A 173 -5.60 6.19 -20.74
N GLU A 174 -6.29 7.20 -20.21
CA GLU A 174 -6.23 7.59 -18.79
C GLU A 174 -6.80 6.48 -17.91
N LEU A 175 -7.95 5.91 -18.28
CA LEU A 175 -8.59 4.79 -17.57
C LEU A 175 -7.75 3.52 -17.63
N TYR A 176 -7.19 3.20 -18.81
CA TYR A 176 -6.25 2.10 -18.98
C TYR A 176 -5.08 2.24 -18.02
N GLN A 177 -4.58 3.46 -17.83
CA GLN A 177 -3.49 3.70 -16.89
C GLN A 177 -3.92 3.53 -15.44
N ALA A 178 -5.07 4.06 -15.05
CA ALA A 178 -5.61 3.88 -13.71
C ALA A 178 -5.88 2.41 -13.35
N ILE A 179 -6.24 1.58 -14.34
CA ILE A 179 -6.56 0.17 -14.14
C ILE A 179 -5.31 -0.72 -14.13
N ASN A 180 -4.35 -0.48 -15.03
CA ASN A 180 -3.24 -1.41 -15.28
C ASN A 180 -1.86 -0.95 -14.80
N TYR A 181 -1.71 0.33 -14.46
CA TYR A 181 -0.47 0.83 -13.87
C TYR A 181 -0.74 1.33 -12.46
N TYR A 182 0.28 1.31 -11.62
CA TYR A 182 0.28 2.04 -10.36
C TYR A 182 0.87 3.44 -10.64
N PRO A 183 0.07 4.42 -11.12
CA PRO A 183 0.59 5.75 -11.31
C PRO A 183 0.99 6.30 -9.94
N LEU A 184 2.22 6.79 -9.83
CA LEU A 184 2.49 7.78 -8.80
C LEU A 184 1.62 8.99 -9.12
N SER A 185 0.86 9.48 -8.15
CA SER A 185 0.20 10.76 -8.28
C SER A 185 1.25 11.87 -8.45
N VAL A 186 0.84 13.03 -8.98
CA VAL A 186 1.72 14.20 -9.03
C VAL A 186 2.23 14.53 -7.63
N GLN A 187 1.39 14.40 -6.60
CA GLN A 187 1.77 14.63 -5.20
C GLN A 187 2.76 13.60 -4.66
N GLU A 188 2.66 12.34 -5.10
CA GLU A 188 3.56 11.25 -4.68
C GLU A 188 4.93 11.31 -5.37
N SER A 189 4.97 11.86 -6.58
CA SER A 189 6.21 12.06 -7.35
C SER A 189 6.80 13.46 -7.20
N SER A 190 6.03 14.45 -6.73
CA SER A 190 6.50 15.81 -6.53
C SER A 190 7.26 15.89 -5.22
N ILE A 191 8.55 16.17 -5.34
CA ILE A 191 9.35 16.62 -4.21
C ILE A 191 9.25 18.13 -4.15
N ASN A 192 9.16 18.66 -2.93
CA ASN A 192 9.19 20.09 -2.73
C ASN A 192 10.54 20.64 -3.24
N ASN A 193 10.52 21.38 -4.35
CA ASN A 193 11.72 21.96 -4.97
C ASN A 193 12.50 22.87 -4.02
N THR A 194 11.81 23.53 -3.09
CA THR A 194 12.44 24.39 -2.08
C THR A 194 13.18 23.53 -1.05
N ALA A 195 12.59 22.42 -0.60
CA ALA A 195 13.26 21.44 0.25
C ALA A 195 14.50 20.84 -0.42
N MET A 196 14.39 20.45 -1.70
CA MET A 196 15.52 19.89 -2.47
C MET A 196 16.68 20.86 -2.59
N LYS A 197 16.43 22.18 -2.69
CA LYS A 197 17.50 23.18 -2.70
C LYS A 197 18.30 23.17 -1.40
N ALA A 198 17.64 23.07 -0.24
CA ALA A 198 18.32 22.99 1.05
C ALA A 198 19.16 21.71 1.18
N VAL A 199 18.56 20.56 0.88
CA VAL A 199 19.24 19.24 0.94
C VAL A 199 20.44 19.20 -0.02
N THR A 200 20.26 19.69 -1.25
CA THR A 200 21.35 19.73 -2.24
C THR A 200 22.46 20.67 -1.81
N ALA A 201 22.12 21.83 -1.23
CA ALA A 201 23.11 22.77 -0.70
C ALA A 201 23.98 22.13 0.39
N TRP A 202 23.36 21.45 1.36
CA TRP A 202 24.07 20.74 2.42
C TRP A 202 24.88 19.54 1.90
N LYS A 203 24.34 18.78 0.95
CA LYS A 203 25.08 17.70 0.29
C LYS A 203 26.31 18.21 -0.46
N ASN A 204 26.22 19.37 -1.13
CA ASN A 204 27.33 19.96 -1.88
C ASN A 204 28.48 20.44 -0.98
N ILE A 205 28.20 20.73 0.29
CA ILE A 205 29.24 21.02 1.29
C ILE A 205 29.66 19.79 2.09
N GLY A 206 29.24 18.58 1.68
CA GLY A 206 29.67 17.31 2.23
C GLY A 206 28.89 16.84 3.46
N GLU A 207 27.75 17.44 3.79
CA GLU A 207 26.96 16.98 4.94
C GLU A 207 26.23 15.67 4.62
N PRO A 208 26.42 14.60 5.42
CA PRO A 208 25.68 13.36 5.27
C PRO A 208 24.22 13.54 5.68
N VAL A 209 23.33 12.67 5.18
CA VAL A 209 21.88 12.78 5.36
C VAL A 209 21.52 12.78 6.85
N GLU A 210 22.18 11.96 7.64
CA GLU A 210 21.96 11.82 9.08
C GLU A 210 22.16 13.16 9.81
N ARG A 211 23.25 13.89 9.49
CA ARG A 211 23.50 15.22 10.06
C ARG A 211 22.52 16.26 9.55
N GLN A 212 22.13 16.19 8.27
CA GLN A 212 21.10 17.09 7.74
C GLN A 212 19.77 16.94 8.48
N LEU A 213 19.37 15.70 8.79
CA LEU A 213 18.17 15.41 9.57
C LEU A 213 18.31 15.88 11.02
N GLU A 214 19.48 15.71 11.64
CA GLU A 214 19.77 16.25 12.98
C GLU A 214 19.63 17.78 13.02
N TYR A 215 20.27 18.51 12.10
CA TYR A 215 20.14 19.97 12.04
C TYR A 215 18.70 20.43 11.81
N ALA A 216 17.95 19.72 10.96
CA ALA A 216 16.54 20.01 10.76
C ALA A 216 15.72 19.76 12.04
N ALA A 217 15.98 18.66 12.76
CA ALA A 217 15.33 18.36 14.03
C ALA A 217 15.61 19.45 15.08
N LEU A 218 16.87 19.86 15.24
CA LEU A 218 17.24 20.96 16.15
C LEU A 218 16.59 22.29 15.76
N PHE A 219 16.51 22.58 14.46
CA PHE A 219 15.86 23.80 13.95
C PHE A 219 14.36 23.82 14.23
N TYR A 220 13.64 22.75 13.87
CA TYR A 220 12.17 22.71 13.96
C TYR A 220 11.66 22.44 15.38
N LEU A 221 12.33 21.58 16.15
CA LEU A 221 11.83 21.08 17.44
C LEU A 221 12.35 21.88 18.62
N GLU A 222 13.64 22.20 18.59
CA GLU A 222 14.31 22.91 19.69
C GLU A 222 14.30 24.43 19.48
N ASN A 223 13.74 24.91 18.37
CA ASN A 223 13.73 26.32 17.98
C ASN A 223 15.12 26.98 18.05
N GLN A 224 16.17 26.18 17.84
CA GLN A 224 17.55 26.69 17.88
C GLN A 224 17.73 27.76 16.82
N GLN A 225 18.32 28.88 17.23
CA GLN A 225 18.51 29.99 16.32
C GLN A 225 19.53 29.61 15.24
N PRO A 226 19.38 30.12 14.00
CA PRO A 226 20.32 29.79 12.93
C PRO A 226 21.80 30.00 13.28
N GLY A 227 22.10 31.00 14.12
CA GLY A 227 23.47 31.25 14.60
C GLY A 227 24.01 30.17 15.54
N GLU A 228 23.17 29.51 16.34
CA GLU A 228 23.59 28.42 17.23
C GLU A 228 23.88 27.15 16.43
N LEU A 229 23.03 26.85 15.45
CA LEU A 229 23.23 25.73 14.51
C LEU A 229 24.48 25.94 13.66
N GLU A 230 24.74 27.18 13.23
CA GLU A 230 25.97 27.53 12.53
C GLU A 230 27.22 27.32 13.40
N GLN A 231 27.17 27.68 14.68
CA GLN A 231 28.28 27.40 15.60
C GLN A 231 28.51 25.90 15.80
N ARG A 232 27.43 25.11 15.94
CA ARG A 232 27.52 23.63 16.02
C ARG A 232 28.13 23.05 14.76
N TYR A 233 27.70 23.52 13.59
CA TYR A 233 28.26 23.12 12.30
C TYR A 233 29.77 23.38 12.22
N LEU A 234 30.20 24.58 12.63
CA LEU A 234 31.61 24.96 12.63
C LEU A 234 32.45 24.14 13.63
N ALA A 235 31.88 23.79 14.78
CA ALA A 235 32.56 22.98 15.80
C ALA A 235 32.72 21.50 15.41
N ALA A 236 31.88 20.99 14.50
CA ALA A 236 31.91 19.59 14.06
C ALA A 236 32.87 19.30 12.90
N GLY A 237 33.50 20.33 12.30
CA GLY A 237 34.47 20.18 11.21
C GLY A 237 35.92 20.24 11.68
N GLU A 238 36.76 19.30 11.24
CA GLU A 238 38.21 19.29 11.55
C GLU A 238 38.98 20.43 10.87
N ASP A 239 38.49 20.93 9.75
CA ASP A 239 38.94 22.17 9.11
C ASP A 239 37.82 23.20 9.26
N GLY A 240 38.07 24.27 10.02
CA GLY A 240 37.15 25.41 10.17
C GLY A 240 36.62 25.84 8.80
N GLY A 241 35.36 25.48 8.50
CA GLY A 241 34.82 25.50 7.15
C GLY A 241 35.00 26.87 6.51
N SER A 242 35.49 26.90 5.27
CA SER A 242 35.65 28.16 4.52
C SER A 242 34.38 29.01 4.58
N GLU A 243 34.52 30.33 4.56
CA GLU A 243 33.40 31.30 4.64
C GLU A 243 32.27 30.96 3.65
N LYS A 244 32.63 30.37 2.50
CA LYS A 244 31.71 29.85 1.50
C LYS A 244 30.84 28.68 1.99
N ARG A 245 31.40 27.69 2.70
CA ARG A 245 30.64 26.56 3.28
C ARG A 245 29.68 27.05 4.36
N ARG A 246 30.15 27.97 5.21
CA ARG A 246 29.35 28.65 6.23
C ARG A 246 28.15 29.38 5.61
N ALA A 247 28.37 30.17 4.57
CA ALA A 247 27.29 30.85 3.85
C ALA A 247 26.24 29.88 3.28
N VAL A 248 26.70 28.79 2.63
CA VAL A 248 25.80 27.76 2.08
C VAL A 248 24.97 27.08 3.17
N PHE A 249 25.58 26.76 4.31
CA PHE A 249 24.87 26.17 5.45
C PHE A 249 23.77 27.11 5.97
N THR A 250 24.12 28.37 6.19
CA THR A 250 23.21 29.40 6.71
C THR A 250 22.07 29.70 5.74
N ASP A 251 22.32 29.72 4.42
CA ASP A 251 21.26 29.93 3.43
C ASP A 251 20.30 28.73 3.36
N ALA A 252 20.78 27.50 3.54
CA ALA A 252 19.93 26.32 3.65
C ALA A 252 19.05 26.34 4.91
N LEU A 253 19.54 26.84 6.04
CA LEU A 253 18.72 27.07 7.25
C LEU A 253 17.58 28.07 7.01
N LYS A 254 17.83 29.16 6.27
CA LYS A 254 16.76 30.11 5.89
C LYS A 254 15.69 29.45 5.02
N ILE A 255 16.08 28.49 4.18
CA ILE A 255 15.16 27.72 3.34
C ILE A 255 14.31 26.79 4.20
N LEU A 256 14.89 26.12 5.20
CA LEU A 256 14.17 25.25 6.14
C LEU A 256 13.00 25.98 6.80
N GLY A 257 13.18 27.25 7.22
CA GLY A 257 12.09 28.05 7.79
C GLY A 257 10.86 28.26 6.89
N ARG A 258 10.87 27.81 5.63
CA ARG A 258 9.78 27.95 4.66
C ARG A 258 9.23 26.61 4.14
N VAL A 259 9.67 25.50 4.73
CA VAL A 259 9.35 24.15 4.27
C VAL A 259 8.73 23.37 5.41
N TYR A 260 7.81 22.45 5.12
CA TYR A 260 7.26 21.55 6.14
C TYR A 260 8.31 20.47 6.51
N PRO A 261 8.39 20.04 7.78
CA PRO A 261 9.35 19.01 8.20
C PRO A 261 9.30 17.73 7.36
N VAL A 262 8.10 17.25 6.98
CA VAL A 262 7.96 16.06 6.14
C VAL A 262 8.45 16.26 4.70
N ASP A 263 8.35 17.48 4.17
CA ASP A 263 8.85 17.80 2.82
C ASP A 263 10.37 17.80 2.80
N PHE A 264 11.00 18.32 3.87
CA PHE A 264 12.44 18.23 4.05
C PHE A 264 12.90 16.78 4.19
N LEU A 265 12.22 16.00 5.06
CA LEU A 265 12.52 14.58 5.25
C LEU A 265 12.43 13.79 3.94
N CYS A 266 11.37 13.98 3.16
CA CYS A 266 11.24 13.36 1.84
C CYS A 266 12.35 13.78 0.87
N ALA A 267 12.75 15.05 0.86
CA ALA A 267 13.85 15.53 0.03
C ALA A 267 15.21 14.93 0.45
N ALA A 268 15.44 14.78 1.76
CA ALA A 268 16.69 14.28 2.32
C ALA A 268 16.91 12.79 2.00
N VAL A 269 15.84 11.99 2.07
CA VAL A 269 15.88 10.54 1.79
C VAL A 269 15.66 10.21 0.32
N PHE A 270 15.31 11.20 -0.52
CA PHE A 270 15.07 10.95 -1.92
C PHE A 270 16.35 10.51 -2.63
N ASN A 271 16.32 9.30 -3.17
CA ASN A 271 17.42 8.74 -3.91
C ASN A 271 16.99 8.41 -5.35
N GLU A 272 17.34 9.29 -6.29
CA GLU A 272 17.05 9.09 -7.72
C GLU A 272 17.60 7.76 -8.27
N LYS A 273 18.65 7.19 -7.64
CA LYS A 273 19.31 5.96 -8.09
C LYS A 273 18.66 4.68 -7.55
N TYR A 274 17.91 4.76 -6.45
CA TYR A 274 17.30 3.61 -5.77
C TYR A 274 15.83 3.94 -5.47
N ASN A 275 15.01 4.06 -6.51
CA ASN A 275 13.67 4.64 -6.35
C ASN A 275 12.59 3.57 -6.17
N ASP A 276 12.54 2.96 -4.99
CA ASP A 276 11.45 2.07 -4.57
C ASP A 276 10.17 2.83 -4.21
N ILE A 277 10.23 4.16 -4.07
CA ILE A 277 9.08 5.00 -3.67
C ILE A 277 7.88 4.71 -4.56
N ALA A 278 8.08 4.55 -5.87
CA ALA A 278 6.99 4.21 -6.80
C ALA A 278 6.37 2.84 -6.57
N LEU A 279 7.22 1.85 -6.28
CA LEU A 279 6.79 0.49 -5.99
C LEU A 279 6.07 0.44 -4.64
N GLU A 280 6.64 1.09 -3.61
CA GLU A 280 6.10 1.15 -2.26
C GLU A 280 4.75 1.87 -2.23
N ASN A 281 4.68 3.07 -2.81
CA ASN A 281 3.48 3.90 -2.79
C ASN A 281 2.44 3.43 -3.80
N GLY A 282 2.85 2.72 -4.86
CA GLY A 282 1.95 2.15 -5.84
C GLY A 282 1.47 0.77 -5.45
N LEU A 283 2.23 -0.24 -5.86
CA LEU A 283 1.83 -1.64 -5.77
C LEU A 283 1.77 -2.15 -4.33
N VAL A 284 2.81 -1.91 -3.51
CA VAL A 284 2.85 -2.42 -2.13
C VAL A 284 1.76 -1.78 -1.29
N TYR A 285 1.58 -0.46 -1.38
CA TYR A 285 0.52 0.26 -0.69
C TYR A 285 -0.87 -0.28 -1.04
N THR A 286 -1.17 -0.42 -2.34
CA THR A 286 -2.50 -0.90 -2.78
C THR A 286 -2.75 -2.32 -2.31
N GLN A 287 -1.79 -3.23 -2.49
CA GLN A 287 -1.93 -4.64 -2.11
C GLN A 287 -1.97 -4.85 -0.58
N PHE A 288 -1.27 -4.03 0.19
CA PHE A 288 -1.29 -4.13 1.64
C PHE A 288 -2.57 -3.54 2.24
N THR A 289 -2.97 -2.35 1.76
CA THR A 289 -4.11 -1.63 2.34
C THR A 289 -5.46 -2.16 1.89
N SER A 290 -5.53 -2.91 0.78
CA SER A 290 -6.75 -3.55 0.28
C SER A 290 -7.39 -4.56 1.23
N GLY A 291 -6.67 -5.05 2.23
CA GLY A 291 -7.32 -5.89 3.25
C GLY A 291 -7.58 -5.20 4.58
N LEU A 292 -7.21 -3.92 4.76
CA LEU A 292 -7.29 -3.23 6.07
C LEU A 292 -8.71 -2.77 6.46
N PHE A 293 -9.68 -2.88 5.58
CA PHE A 293 -11.04 -2.35 5.75
C PHE A 293 -12.04 -3.35 5.15
N PRO A 294 -13.27 -3.54 5.69
CA PRO A 294 -14.02 -2.74 6.67
C PRO A 294 -13.85 -3.06 8.16
N GLU A 295 -13.17 -4.14 8.51
CA GLU A 295 -13.18 -4.70 9.88
C GLU A 295 -11.93 -4.34 10.69
N SER A 296 -11.36 -3.13 10.51
CA SER A 296 -10.12 -2.72 11.20
C SER A 296 -10.25 -2.51 12.70
N GLU A 297 -11.43 -2.66 13.29
CA GLU A 297 -11.60 -2.55 14.75
C GLU A 297 -10.72 -3.59 15.45
N GLY A 298 -9.73 -3.11 16.21
CA GLY A 298 -8.76 -3.94 16.93
C GLY A 298 -7.57 -4.44 16.10
N CYS A 299 -7.48 -4.13 14.81
CA CYS A 299 -6.29 -4.43 14.01
C CYS A 299 -5.17 -3.45 14.36
N ARG A 300 -4.06 -3.97 14.90
CA ARG A 300 -2.85 -3.21 15.19
C ARG A 300 -1.81 -3.49 14.11
N VAL A 301 -1.51 -2.47 13.33
CA VAL A 301 -0.59 -2.52 12.20
C VAL A 301 0.75 -1.95 12.61
N LEU A 302 1.81 -2.67 12.25
CA LEU A 302 3.18 -2.23 12.46
C LEU A 302 3.88 -2.17 11.12
N ILE A 303 4.52 -1.03 10.82
CA ILE A 303 5.17 -0.80 9.53
C ILE A 303 6.64 -0.52 9.77
N TYR A 304 7.49 -1.45 9.35
CA TYR A 304 8.94 -1.42 9.52
C TYR A 304 9.63 -0.72 8.36
N SER A 305 10.45 0.28 8.69
CA SER A 305 11.34 0.98 7.77
C SER A 305 10.63 1.58 6.54
N PRO A 306 9.43 2.19 6.67
CA PRO A 306 8.74 2.80 5.52
C PRO A 306 9.50 4.03 5.01
N THR A 307 9.37 4.33 3.73
CA THR A 307 9.75 5.66 3.25
C THR A 307 8.81 6.75 3.81
N PRO A 308 9.30 7.97 4.05
CA PRO A 308 8.47 9.12 4.40
C PRO A 308 7.37 9.44 3.37
N PHE A 309 7.55 9.02 2.11
CA PHE A 309 6.52 9.08 1.08
C PHE A 309 5.36 8.13 1.39
N PHE A 310 5.66 6.88 1.74
CA PHE A 310 4.66 5.90 2.15
C PHE A 310 3.87 6.37 3.37
N ILE A 311 4.56 6.91 4.38
CA ILE A 311 3.93 7.49 5.58
C ILE A 311 2.96 8.62 5.20
N ARG A 312 3.40 9.56 4.36
CA ARG A 312 2.58 10.67 3.88
C ARG A 312 1.32 10.16 3.18
N LYS A 313 1.46 9.18 2.29
CA LYS A 313 0.33 8.58 1.56
C LYS A 313 -0.67 7.93 2.53
N TRP A 314 -0.18 7.15 3.49
CA TRP A 314 -1.01 6.51 4.52
C TRP A 314 -1.83 7.53 5.32
N LEU A 315 -1.20 8.61 5.76
CA LEU A 315 -1.85 9.62 6.61
C LEU A 315 -2.87 10.48 5.86
N LEU A 316 -2.70 10.64 4.55
CA LEU A 316 -3.66 11.35 3.70
C LEU A 316 -4.86 10.49 3.32
N ASP A 317 -4.80 9.17 3.52
CA ASP A 317 -5.86 8.24 3.17
C ASP A 317 -6.99 8.22 4.22
N PRO A 318 -8.19 8.72 3.90
CA PRO A 318 -9.29 8.76 4.85
C PRO A 318 -9.73 7.38 5.33
N ALA A 319 -9.53 6.33 4.52
CA ALA A 319 -9.95 4.97 4.85
C ALA A 319 -9.06 4.32 5.93
N LEU A 320 -7.87 4.89 6.18
CA LEU A 320 -6.91 4.35 7.16
C LEU A 320 -6.89 5.13 8.48
N ARG A 321 -7.71 6.17 8.62
CA ARG A 321 -7.74 7.03 9.82
C ARG A 321 -8.05 6.28 11.12
N THR A 322 -8.83 5.20 11.04
CA THR A 322 -9.25 4.39 12.19
C THR A 322 -8.31 3.23 12.48
N VAL A 323 -7.29 3.00 11.66
CA VAL A 323 -6.36 1.87 11.79
C VAL A 323 -5.26 2.24 12.79
N ASP A 324 -5.17 1.49 13.89
CA ASP A 324 -4.08 1.64 14.87
C ASP A 324 -2.76 1.23 14.22
N THR A 325 -1.87 2.20 13.98
CA THR A 325 -0.66 2.05 13.17
C THR A 325 0.55 2.58 13.91
N THR A 326 1.56 1.75 14.06
CA THR A 326 2.89 2.16 14.53
C THR A 326 3.88 2.12 13.37
N PHE A 327 4.49 3.26 13.06
CA PHE A 327 5.57 3.34 12.09
C PHE A 327 6.92 3.25 12.81
N LEU A 328 7.73 2.25 12.47
CA LEU A 328 9.09 2.09 12.97
C LEU A 328 10.07 2.70 11.97
N VAL A 329 10.70 3.80 12.37
CA VAL A 329 11.73 4.49 11.59
C VAL A 329 13.12 4.18 12.13
N GLU A 330 14.15 4.38 11.30
CA GLU A 330 15.53 4.00 11.63
C GLU A 330 16.15 4.90 12.70
N ASP A 331 15.85 6.20 12.70
CA ASP A 331 16.55 7.18 13.52
C ASP A 331 15.61 8.13 14.29
N THR A 332 16.20 8.75 15.32
CA THR A 332 15.48 9.65 16.22
C THR A 332 15.06 10.96 15.53
N SER A 333 15.88 11.51 14.64
CA SER A 333 15.59 12.76 13.94
C SER A 333 14.40 12.61 13.00
N SER A 334 14.37 11.54 12.20
CA SER A 334 13.23 11.19 11.34
C SER A 334 11.94 11.03 12.14
N ARG A 335 12.00 10.28 13.26
CA ARG A 335 10.85 10.11 14.15
C ARG A 335 10.33 11.46 14.64
N ASP A 336 11.21 12.33 15.12
CA ASP A 336 10.79 13.57 15.75
C ASP A 336 10.26 14.59 14.73
N LEU A 337 10.84 14.65 13.53
CA LEU A 337 10.30 15.44 12.42
C LEU A 337 8.89 14.98 12.02
N LEU A 338 8.65 13.65 11.97
CA LEU A 338 7.33 13.10 11.66
C LEU A 338 6.31 13.40 12.77
N ARG A 339 6.69 13.21 14.03
CA ARG A 339 5.83 13.57 15.19
C ARG A 339 5.49 15.05 15.18
N TYR A 340 6.46 15.91 14.92
CA TYR A 340 6.23 17.34 14.85
C TYR A 340 5.35 17.74 13.68
N ASN A 341 5.50 17.09 12.51
CA ASN A 341 4.64 17.38 11.36
C ASN A 341 3.20 16.91 11.55
N TYR A 342 2.98 15.75 12.15
CA TYR A 342 1.68 15.05 12.15
C TYR A 342 0.97 14.94 13.51
N GLN A 343 1.66 15.25 14.60
CA GLN A 343 1.11 15.19 15.96
C GLN A 343 1.22 16.53 16.71
N SER A 344 1.89 17.55 16.14
CA SER A 344 1.85 18.91 16.70
C SER A 344 0.66 19.71 16.14
N LYS A 345 0.22 20.72 16.90
CA LYS A 345 -0.84 21.63 16.44
C LYS A 345 -0.35 22.69 15.46
N GLU A 346 0.96 22.86 15.28
CA GLU A 346 1.56 23.98 14.54
C GLU A 346 1.38 23.88 13.02
N TYR A 347 1.30 22.67 12.48
CA TYR A 347 1.13 22.46 11.04
C TYR A 347 -0.29 22.04 10.63
N GLY A 348 -1.27 22.19 11.52
CA GLY A 348 -2.69 22.10 11.18
C GLY A 348 -3.18 20.73 10.68
N THR A 349 -2.34 19.70 10.70
CA THR A 349 -2.78 18.33 10.47
C THR A 349 -3.37 17.84 11.79
N GLY A 350 -4.68 17.59 11.82
CA GLY A 350 -5.34 17.12 13.06
C GLY A 350 -4.61 15.89 13.61
N VAL A 351 -4.39 15.87 14.93
CA VAL A 351 -3.64 14.78 15.59
C VAL A 351 -4.37 13.46 15.32
N ASN A 352 -3.73 12.57 14.57
CA ASN A 352 -4.23 11.22 14.38
C ASN A 352 -3.78 10.34 15.56
N ASN A 353 -4.66 10.17 16.55
CA ASN A 353 -4.39 9.38 17.75
C ASN A 353 -4.15 7.89 17.48
N ASN A 354 -4.55 7.39 16.31
CA ASN A 354 -4.32 6.01 15.91
C ASN A 354 -2.96 5.81 15.23
N VAL A 355 -2.10 6.84 15.19
CA VAL A 355 -0.78 6.74 14.59
C VAL A 355 0.30 7.09 15.60
N THR A 356 1.28 6.21 15.72
CA THR A 356 2.49 6.44 16.52
C THR A 356 3.75 6.28 15.66
N PHE A 357 4.82 6.96 16.07
CA PHE A 357 6.13 6.89 15.43
C PHE A 357 7.16 6.48 16.48
N GLU A 358 7.92 5.43 16.20
CA GLU A 358 8.95 4.92 17.09
C GLU A 358 10.25 4.65 16.35
N VAL A 359 11.38 4.69 17.09
CA VAL A 359 12.67 4.25 16.56
C VAL A 359 12.70 2.73 16.65
N LYS A 360 13.01 2.05 15.54
CA LYS A 360 13.05 0.59 15.41
C LYS A 360 13.76 -0.07 16.59
N ASP A 361 15.01 0.30 16.85
CA ASP A 361 15.83 -0.33 17.91
C ASP A 361 15.23 -0.15 19.32
N LYS A 362 14.64 1.02 19.60
CA LYS A 362 13.99 1.30 20.89
C LYS A 362 12.74 0.45 21.06
N TRP A 363 11.94 0.34 19.99
CA TRP A 363 10.75 -0.49 19.99
C TRP A 363 11.12 -1.97 20.16
N GLU A 364 12.10 -2.47 19.40
CA GLU A 364 12.51 -3.88 19.50
C GLU A 364 13.11 -4.21 20.87
N LYS A 365 13.89 -3.29 21.47
CA LYS A 365 14.38 -3.43 22.84
C LYS A 365 13.22 -3.59 23.82
N ARG A 366 12.19 -2.75 23.70
CA ARG A 366 10.99 -2.82 24.54
C ARG A 366 10.26 -4.17 24.38
N ILE A 367 10.15 -4.70 23.17
CA ILE A 367 9.55 -6.05 22.97
C ILE A 367 10.37 -7.14 23.67
N ARG A 368 11.70 -7.05 23.65
CA ARG A 368 12.57 -8.00 24.37
C ARG A 368 12.35 -7.92 25.88
N GLU A 369 12.14 -6.71 26.42
CA GLU A 369 11.87 -6.46 27.84
C GLU A 369 10.45 -6.87 28.26
N GLU A 370 9.43 -6.54 27.48
CA GLU A 370 8.02 -6.88 27.76
C GLU A 370 7.69 -8.35 27.48
N GLY A 371 8.49 -9.02 26.64
CA GLY A 371 8.32 -10.44 26.34
C GLY A 371 7.08 -10.78 25.49
N ARG A 372 6.48 -9.78 24.83
CA ARG A 372 5.25 -9.92 24.03
C ARG A 372 5.29 -9.02 22.79
N LEU A 373 4.71 -9.50 21.69
CA LEU A 373 4.49 -8.75 20.46
C LEU A 373 3.02 -8.32 20.36
N ASP A 374 2.75 -7.03 20.47
CA ASP A 374 1.37 -6.50 20.47
C ASP A 374 0.98 -5.93 19.09
N CYS A 375 0.91 -6.79 18.09
CA CYS A 375 0.38 -6.45 16.76
C CYS A 375 -0.26 -7.67 16.09
N SER A 376 -1.16 -7.42 15.13
CA SER A 376 -1.83 -8.46 14.35
C SER A 376 -1.33 -8.50 12.90
N LEU A 377 -0.74 -7.41 12.42
CA LEU A 377 -0.28 -7.28 11.05
C LEU A 377 1.01 -6.47 10.95
N ILE A 378 1.97 -6.97 10.17
CA ILE A 378 3.22 -6.28 9.87
C ILE A 378 3.38 -6.02 8.37
N LEU A 379 3.83 -4.83 7.99
CA LEU A 379 4.45 -4.56 6.69
C LEU A 379 5.94 -4.27 6.90
N TYR A 380 6.82 -5.02 6.24
CA TYR A 380 8.26 -4.86 6.38
C TYR A 380 8.94 -4.56 5.05
N PHE A 381 9.51 -3.36 4.95
CA PHE A 381 10.38 -2.94 3.84
C PHE A 381 11.83 -3.42 4.08
N ALA A 382 12.05 -4.73 4.05
CA ALA A 382 13.38 -5.33 4.26
C ALA A 382 14.42 -4.83 3.26
N THR A 383 14.01 -4.36 2.08
CA THR A 383 14.89 -3.69 1.10
C THR A 383 15.62 -2.46 1.63
N HIS A 384 15.16 -1.85 2.73
CA HIS A 384 15.82 -0.72 3.38
C HIS A 384 16.76 -1.13 4.50
N SER A 385 16.63 -2.36 4.99
CA SER A 385 17.54 -2.92 5.99
C SER A 385 18.77 -3.56 5.32
N PRO A 386 19.97 -3.45 5.91
CA PRO A 386 21.14 -4.22 5.50
C PRO A 386 20.83 -5.74 5.51
N ALA A 387 21.40 -6.50 4.57
CA ALA A 387 21.09 -7.93 4.39
C ALA A 387 21.17 -8.76 5.68
N GLY A 388 22.16 -8.50 6.54
CA GLY A 388 22.33 -9.22 7.82
C GLY A 388 21.45 -8.75 8.98
N GLN A 389 20.57 -7.77 8.77
CA GLN A 389 19.60 -7.28 9.77
C GLN A 389 18.15 -7.58 9.39
N GLN A 390 17.92 -8.11 8.18
CA GLN A 390 16.57 -8.39 7.67
C GLN A 390 15.91 -9.54 8.43
N ASP A 391 16.69 -10.52 8.86
CA ASP A 391 16.22 -11.71 9.56
C ASP A 391 16.07 -11.50 11.07
N GLU A 392 16.82 -10.57 11.67
CA GLU A 392 16.77 -10.28 13.11
C GLU A 392 15.37 -9.85 13.58
N SER A 393 14.68 -9.01 12.81
CA SER A 393 13.31 -8.59 13.14
C SER A 393 12.33 -9.77 13.03
N ILE A 394 12.50 -10.68 12.05
CA ILE A 394 11.66 -11.88 11.94
C ILE A 394 11.91 -12.83 13.11
N ARG A 395 13.18 -13.05 13.49
CA ARG A 395 13.57 -13.81 14.69
C ARG A 395 12.92 -13.26 15.94
N LEU A 396 12.89 -11.93 16.08
CA LEU A 396 12.20 -11.26 17.18
C LEU A 396 10.71 -11.58 17.19
N TRP A 397 10.02 -11.49 16.05
CA TRP A 397 8.59 -11.78 15.97
C TRP A 397 8.28 -13.23 16.32
N LYS A 398 9.05 -14.18 15.78
CA LYS A 398 8.90 -15.62 16.08
C LYS A 398 8.98 -15.90 17.58
N ARG A 399 9.88 -15.22 18.29
CA ARG A 399 10.10 -15.40 19.73
C ARG A 399 8.97 -14.84 20.59
N TYR A 400 8.31 -13.77 20.14
CA TYR A 400 7.41 -12.98 21.00
C TYR A 400 5.96 -12.91 20.51
N ALA A 401 5.63 -13.42 19.32
CA ALA A 401 4.24 -13.56 18.86
C ALA A 401 3.51 -14.61 19.70
N ASP A 402 2.56 -14.17 20.51
CA ASP A 402 1.68 -14.98 21.35
C ASP A 402 0.34 -15.30 20.67
N LYS A 403 0.11 -14.73 19.49
CA LYS A 403 -1.08 -14.91 18.64
C LYS A 403 -0.64 -15.11 17.19
N GLU A 404 -1.60 -15.53 16.35
CA GLU A 404 -1.37 -15.61 14.91
C GLU A 404 -0.99 -14.21 14.40
N LEU A 405 0.12 -14.14 13.67
CA LEU A 405 0.64 -12.90 13.11
C LEU A 405 0.63 -13.00 11.59
N ALA A 406 -0.05 -12.05 10.94
CA ALA A 406 0.10 -11.86 9.51
C ALA A 406 1.25 -10.88 9.23
N PHE A 407 2.06 -11.13 8.21
CA PHE A 407 3.05 -10.16 7.78
C PHE A 407 3.28 -10.18 6.27
N CYS A 408 3.63 -9.00 5.75
CA CYS A 408 3.95 -8.76 4.36
C CYS A 408 5.39 -8.24 4.27
N LEU A 409 6.20 -8.86 3.42
CA LEU A 409 7.63 -8.58 3.29
C LEU A 409 7.94 -8.10 1.88
N LEU A 410 8.52 -6.90 1.76
CA LEU A 410 9.18 -6.45 0.53
C LEU A 410 10.67 -6.78 0.61
N ALA A 411 11.11 -7.78 -0.13
CA ALA A 411 12.50 -8.27 -0.13
C ALA A 411 13.11 -8.29 -1.54
N GLY A 412 14.45 -8.31 -1.61
CA GLY A 412 15.17 -8.59 -2.86
C GLY A 412 15.12 -10.09 -3.20
N THR A 413 15.12 -10.45 -4.50
CA THR A 413 15.11 -11.87 -4.88
C THR A 413 16.38 -12.61 -4.47
N GLY A 414 17.54 -11.93 -4.45
CA GLY A 414 18.82 -12.57 -4.15
C GLY A 414 18.86 -13.25 -2.79
N GLU A 415 18.20 -12.66 -1.78
CA GLU A 415 18.10 -13.28 -0.45
C GLU A 415 17.25 -14.55 -0.49
N LEU A 416 16.25 -14.66 -1.36
CA LEU A 416 15.36 -15.83 -1.41
C LEU A 416 15.80 -16.91 -2.39
N GLU A 417 16.57 -16.55 -3.41
CA GLU A 417 17.15 -17.51 -4.36
C GLU A 417 18.20 -18.39 -3.67
N ASP A 418 18.85 -17.88 -2.63
CA ASP A 418 19.77 -18.63 -1.79
C ASP A 418 19.05 -19.15 -0.53
N ALA A 419 18.77 -20.45 -0.49
CA ALA A 419 18.18 -21.12 0.67
C ALA A 419 19.07 -21.05 1.92
N SER A 420 20.36 -20.74 1.76
CA SER A 420 21.31 -20.59 2.85
C SER A 420 21.34 -19.16 3.43
N SER A 421 20.64 -18.21 2.81
CA SER A 421 20.56 -16.84 3.33
C SER A 421 19.87 -16.81 4.70
N PRO A 422 20.25 -15.87 5.59
CA PRO A 422 19.60 -15.71 6.89
C PRO A 422 18.08 -15.50 6.75
N LEU A 423 17.66 -14.67 5.80
CA LEU A 423 16.26 -14.36 5.58
C LEU A 423 15.45 -15.58 5.12
N SER A 424 15.98 -16.36 4.17
CA SER A 424 15.36 -17.59 3.69
C SER A 424 15.17 -18.58 4.83
N ARG A 425 16.20 -18.79 5.65
CA ARG A 425 16.13 -19.72 6.79
C ARG A 425 15.02 -19.35 7.76
N GLU A 426 14.85 -18.06 8.05
CA GLU A 426 13.76 -17.62 8.92
C GLU A 426 12.39 -17.86 8.29
N LEU A 427 12.24 -17.65 6.97
CA LEU A 427 10.98 -17.85 6.25
C LEU A 427 10.60 -19.32 6.03
N TYR A 428 11.58 -20.22 5.98
CA TYR A 428 11.35 -21.68 5.88
C TYR A 428 11.08 -22.36 7.23
N ASP A 429 10.93 -21.58 8.31
CA ASP A 429 10.50 -22.10 9.60
C ASP A 429 9.11 -22.73 9.52
N THR A 430 8.91 -23.85 10.20
CA THR A 430 7.65 -24.61 10.17
C THR A 430 6.45 -23.82 10.70
N ARG A 431 6.67 -22.81 11.53
CA ARG A 431 5.61 -21.92 12.05
C ARG A 431 5.21 -20.84 11.06
N ILE A 432 5.95 -20.64 9.96
CA ILE A 432 5.67 -19.64 8.95
C ILE A 432 5.12 -20.31 7.71
N LYS A 433 3.88 -19.95 7.37
CA LYS A 433 3.25 -20.32 6.11
C LYS A 433 3.38 -19.17 5.13
N ILE A 434 4.00 -19.42 3.99
CA ILE A 434 3.99 -18.48 2.86
C ILE A 434 2.63 -18.63 2.15
N ASP A 435 1.81 -17.60 2.22
CA ASP A 435 0.47 -17.58 1.63
C ASP A 435 0.51 -17.20 0.15
N ALA A 436 1.41 -16.28 -0.22
CA ALA A 436 1.58 -15.86 -1.60
C ALA A 436 2.91 -15.16 -1.85
N ILE A 437 3.38 -15.23 -3.09
CA ILE A 437 4.57 -14.52 -3.58
C ILE A 437 4.18 -13.75 -4.84
N CYS A 438 4.37 -12.45 -4.84
CA CYS A 438 4.20 -11.60 -6.02
C CYS A 438 5.57 -11.19 -6.55
N LEU A 439 5.88 -11.62 -7.78
CA LEU A 439 7.08 -11.19 -8.49
C LEU A 439 6.86 -9.78 -9.05
N LEU A 440 7.70 -8.85 -8.60
CA LEU A 440 7.55 -7.44 -8.96
C LEU A 440 8.26 -7.20 -10.31
N PRO A 441 7.59 -6.56 -11.29
CA PRO A 441 8.15 -6.36 -12.62
C PRO A 441 9.44 -5.54 -12.57
N GLN A 442 10.39 -5.89 -13.44
CA GLN A 442 11.63 -5.13 -13.61
C GLN A 442 11.29 -3.74 -14.16
N GLY A 443 11.62 -2.68 -13.41
CA GLY A 443 11.58 -1.30 -13.94
C GLY A 443 10.29 -0.52 -13.70
N ILE A 444 9.65 -0.67 -12.53
CA ILE A 444 8.56 0.24 -12.09
C ILE A 444 8.99 1.72 -12.11
N ASN A 445 10.30 2.01 -12.14
CA ASN A 445 10.84 3.26 -12.67
C ASN A 445 12.27 3.07 -13.17
N ARG A 446 12.65 3.87 -14.19
CA ARG A 446 13.96 4.18 -14.84
C ARG A 446 15.28 3.65 -14.21
N SER A 447 15.28 2.46 -13.65
CA SER A 447 16.44 1.84 -13.04
C SER A 447 17.29 1.28 -14.17
N THR A 448 18.53 1.73 -14.22
CA THR A 448 19.54 1.22 -15.14
C THR A 448 20.12 -0.12 -14.67
N ILE A 449 19.79 -0.57 -13.45
CA ILE A 449 20.23 -1.85 -12.87
C ILE A 449 19.05 -2.50 -12.11
N PRO A 450 18.30 -3.42 -12.72
CA PRO A 450 17.16 -4.04 -12.05
C PRO A 450 17.63 -5.10 -11.04
N ARG A 451 17.39 -4.85 -9.75
CA ARG A 451 17.31 -5.94 -8.74
C ARG A 451 15.86 -6.36 -8.66
N ARG A 452 15.56 -7.61 -9.01
CA ARG A 452 14.19 -8.15 -8.89
C ARG A 452 13.81 -8.14 -7.40
N LYS A 453 12.55 -7.82 -7.12
CA LYS A 453 11.99 -7.74 -5.77
C LYS A 453 10.74 -8.58 -5.69
N LEU A 454 10.41 -9.00 -4.48
CA LEU A 454 9.29 -9.86 -4.17
C LEU A 454 8.47 -9.20 -3.07
N LEU A 455 7.16 -9.23 -3.25
CA LEU A 455 6.23 -8.99 -2.16
C LEU A 455 5.72 -10.36 -1.69
N ILE A 456 6.11 -10.74 -0.48
CA ILE A 456 5.77 -12.04 0.12
C ILE A 456 4.71 -11.81 1.18
N ARG A 457 3.67 -12.62 1.18
CA ARG A 457 2.66 -12.66 2.23
C ARG A 457 2.82 -13.92 3.04
N CYS A 458 2.84 -13.77 4.34
CA CYS A 458 3.02 -14.87 5.28
C CYS A 458 2.01 -14.79 6.42
N THR A 459 1.71 -15.95 6.99
CA THR A 459 1.04 -16.10 8.27
C THR A 459 1.94 -16.91 9.19
N MET A 460 2.13 -16.45 10.42
CA MET A 460 2.94 -17.09 11.43
C MET A 460 2.07 -17.56 12.59
N GLU A 461 2.24 -18.83 12.95
CA GLU A 461 1.56 -19.43 14.10
C GLU A 461 2.08 -18.83 15.42
N PRO A 462 1.22 -18.75 16.45
CA PRO A 462 1.64 -18.35 17.80
C PRO A 462 2.83 -19.18 18.27
N ARG A 463 3.65 -18.63 19.17
CA ARG A 463 4.64 -19.46 19.86
C ARG A 463 3.91 -20.54 20.67
N ASP A 464 4.47 -21.75 20.68
CA ASP A 464 3.95 -22.81 21.53
C ASP A 464 3.89 -22.30 22.97
N ALA A 465 2.72 -22.42 23.60
CA ALA A 465 2.61 -22.21 25.03
C ALA A 465 3.53 -23.23 25.68
N VAL A 466 4.65 -22.77 26.25
CA VAL A 466 5.46 -23.59 27.14
C VAL A 466 4.50 -24.02 28.24
N SER A 467 4.06 -25.28 28.17
CA SER A 467 3.36 -25.95 29.25
C SER A 467 4.19 -25.69 30.51
N GLY A 468 3.54 -25.19 31.56
CA GLY A 468 4.20 -24.73 32.79
C GLY A 468 5.15 -25.77 33.35
N GLY A 469 6.40 -25.73 32.90
CA GLY A 469 7.55 -26.40 33.44
C GLY A 469 8.32 -25.32 34.16
N THR A 470 8.30 -25.39 35.48
CA THR A 470 9.10 -24.59 36.40
C THR A 470 10.46 -24.22 35.80
N ALA A 471 10.71 -22.91 35.73
CA ALA A 471 12.06 -22.37 35.59
C ALA A 471 12.94 -23.02 36.67
N ALA A 472 13.85 -23.88 36.24
CA ALA A 472 15.03 -24.24 36.99
C ALA A 472 16.20 -23.87 36.09
N ASP A 473 17.04 -22.99 36.62
CA ASP A 473 18.28 -22.50 36.07
C ASP A 473 19.14 -23.59 35.42
N GLY A 474 19.84 -23.23 34.36
CA GLY A 474 20.84 -24.10 33.76
C GLY A 474 21.46 -23.49 32.52
N ASP A 475 22.54 -22.75 32.73
CA ASP A 475 23.52 -22.32 31.73
C ASP A 475 23.67 -23.28 30.56
N TYR A 476 23.60 -22.76 29.33
CA TYR A 476 24.44 -23.23 28.24
C TYR A 476 24.87 -22.05 27.36
N ILE A 477 25.94 -21.39 27.82
CA ILE A 477 26.99 -20.92 26.93
C ILE A 477 27.76 -22.16 26.49
N THR A 478 27.76 -22.49 25.20
CA THR A 478 28.95 -23.00 24.49
C THR A 478 28.68 -23.15 22.99
N GLU A 479 29.46 -22.39 22.22
CA GLU A 479 30.14 -22.75 20.97
C GLU A 479 29.42 -23.66 19.95
N LEU A 480 29.06 -23.06 18.81
CA LEU A 480 29.68 -23.33 17.50
C LEU A 480 29.37 -22.23 16.49
#